data_AF-A0A3B9QP91-F1
#
_entry.id   AF-A0A3B9QP91-F1
#
_cell.length_a   1.000
_cell.length_b   1.000
_cell.length_c   1.000
_cell.angle_alpha   90.00
_cell.angle_beta   90.00
_cell.angle_gamma   90.00
#
_symmetry.space_group_name_H-M   'P 1'
#
loop_
_entity.id
_entity.type
_entity.pdbx_description
1 polymer ?
#
loop_
_entity_poly.entity_id
_entity_poly.type
_entity_poly.pdbx_seq_one_letter_code
_entity_poly.pdbx_strand_id
1 'polypeptide(L)'
;MLGPGETAEVTATLAVPASPTVRGTYWGMIFVQGEPRPVEVEGTVVMAVERFGVKVYATVAGTERPAGEVRRVEAEASPEKVTVTIEYQNTGNVNQWVEGTVQVVDRKGDIVLKAALEPTPVLPGAERVFQVELPALSPGIYQVQAMLDYGGDVVVAGVAGLRVR
;
A
#
# COMPACT_ATOMS: atom_id res chain seq x y z
N MET A 1 -27.59 -21.31 7.10
CA MET A 1 -27.35 -20.97 8.51
C MET A 1 -26.13 -21.77 8.92
N LEU A 2 -25.09 -21.14 9.47
CA LEU A 2 -23.89 -21.84 9.92
C LEU A 2 -23.98 -22.03 11.43
N GLY A 3 -23.83 -23.27 11.88
CA GLY A 3 -23.66 -23.60 13.29
C GLY A 3 -22.26 -23.24 13.82
N PRO A 4 -22.04 -23.33 15.14
CA PRO A 4 -20.74 -23.09 15.74
C PRO A 4 -19.66 -24.01 15.15
N GLY A 5 -18.57 -23.42 14.64
CA GLY A 5 -17.46 -24.16 14.01
C GLY A 5 -17.74 -24.66 12.59
N GLU A 6 -18.94 -24.43 12.04
CA GLU A 6 -19.24 -24.78 10.67
C GLU A 6 -18.66 -23.77 9.68
N THR A 7 -18.27 -24.27 8.51
CA THR A 7 -17.74 -23.46 7.40
C THR A 7 -18.63 -23.66 6.18
N ALA A 8 -18.81 -22.62 5.38
CA ALA A 8 -19.35 -22.73 4.03
C ALA A 8 -18.41 -22.09 3.02
N GLU A 9 -18.37 -22.68 1.83
CA GLU A 9 -17.68 -22.09 0.69
C GLU A 9 -18.58 -21.05 0.00
N VAL A 10 -18.00 -19.92 -0.38
CA VAL A 10 -18.66 -18.88 -1.17
C VAL A 10 -17.99 -18.84 -2.54
N THR A 11 -18.72 -19.23 -3.58
CA THR A 11 -18.26 -19.11 -4.97
C THR A 11 -18.71 -17.78 -5.56
N ALA A 12 -17.76 -17.01 -6.10
CA ALA A 12 -18.03 -15.79 -6.84
C ALA A 12 -17.56 -15.93 -8.29
N THR A 13 -18.36 -15.42 -9.24
CA THR A 13 -18.01 -15.41 -10.67
C THR A 13 -17.90 -13.97 -11.15
N LEU A 14 -16.80 -13.64 -11.83
CA LEU A 14 -16.62 -12.36 -12.50
C LEU A 14 -16.94 -12.51 -13.99
N ALA A 15 -17.94 -11.78 -14.48
CA ALA A 15 -18.23 -11.69 -15.90
C ALA A 15 -17.61 -10.41 -16.49
N VAL A 16 -16.64 -10.57 -17.38
CA VAL A 16 -16.01 -9.44 -18.09
C VAL A 16 -16.81 -9.17 -19.37
N PRO A 17 -17.34 -7.95 -19.60
CA PRO A 17 -18.05 -7.62 -20.83
C PRO A 17 -17.13 -7.78 -22.05
N ALA A 18 -17.67 -8.34 -23.14
CA ALA A 18 -17.00 -8.38 -24.44
C ALA A 18 -17.00 -6.98 -25.07
N SER A 19 -16.12 -6.11 -24.61
CA SER A 19 -15.98 -4.74 -25.11
C SER A 19 -14.51 -4.37 -25.30
N PRO A 20 -14.12 -3.75 -26.42
CA PRO A 20 -12.75 -3.30 -26.67
C PRO A 20 -12.33 -2.10 -25.80
N THR A 21 -13.27 -1.54 -25.02
CA THR A 21 -13.01 -0.42 -24.10
C THR A 21 -12.59 -0.88 -22.70
N VAL A 22 -12.82 -2.14 -22.35
CA VAL A 22 -12.49 -2.71 -21.04
C VAL A 22 -10.98 -2.98 -20.98
N ARG A 23 -10.26 -2.30 -20.09
CA ARG A 23 -8.79 -2.28 -20.02
C ARG A 23 -8.31 -2.10 -18.59
N GLY A 24 -7.12 -2.59 -18.29
CA GLY A 24 -6.47 -2.41 -16.99
C GLY A 24 -7.09 -3.25 -15.88
N THR A 25 -6.88 -2.82 -14.63
CA THR A 25 -7.43 -3.47 -13.45
C THR A 25 -8.78 -2.86 -13.06
N TYR A 26 -9.75 -3.72 -12.83
CA TYR A 26 -11.00 -3.41 -12.15
C TYR A 26 -10.95 -4.00 -10.74
N TRP A 27 -11.60 -3.35 -9.78
CA TRP A 27 -11.56 -3.77 -8.39
C TRP A 27 -12.92 -3.64 -7.71
N GLY A 28 -13.12 -4.49 -6.71
CA GLY A 28 -14.31 -4.50 -5.87
C GLY A 28 -14.04 -5.17 -4.55
N MET A 29 -15.07 -5.23 -3.71
CA MET A 29 -15.02 -5.92 -2.43
C MET A 29 -16.27 -6.76 -2.24
N ILE A 30 -16.09 -8.03 -1.89
CA ILE A 30 -17.17 -8.91 -1.45
C ILE A 30 -17.21 -8.82 0.07
N PHE A 31 -18.35 -8.40 0.62
CA PHE A 31 -18.54 -8.38 2.06
C PHE A 31 -19.29 -9.61 2.53
N VAL A 32 -18.73 -10.30 3.53
CA VAL A 32 -19.37 -11.40 4.24
C VAL A 32 -19.65 -10.90 5.65
N GLN A 33 -20.91 -10.86 6.06
CA GLN A 33 -21.31 -10.37 7.37
C GLN A 33 -22.24 -11.36 8.06
N GLY A 34 -22.11 -11.46 9.38
CA GLY A 34 -23.07 -12.18 10.21
C GLY A 34 -24.37 -11.39 10.35
N GLU A 35 -25.50 -12.09 10.43
CA GLU A 35 -26.79 -11.52 10.84
C GLU A 35 -27.24 -12.22 12.12
N PRO A 36 -26.72 -11.81 13.30
CA PRO A 36 -27.06 -12.45 14.55
C PRO A 36 -28.54 -12.18 14.89
N ARG A 37 -29.24 -13.22 15.36
CA ARG A 37 -30.60 -13.07 15.87
C ARG A 37 -30.54 -12.63 17.34
N PRO A 38 -31.24 -11.56 17.73
CA PRO A 38 -31.33 -11.18 19.14
C PRO A 38 -31.89 -12.33 19.96
N VAL A 39 -31.23 -12.64 21.08
CA VAL A 39 -31.76 -13.55 22.09
C VAL A 39 -32.33 -12.65 23.18
N GLU A 40 -33.59 -12.86 23.59
CA GLU A 40 -34.16 -12.14 24.74
C GLU A 40 -33.44 -12.61 26.00
N VAL A 41 -32.71 -11.71 26.65
CA VAL A 41 -32.02 -11.94 27.92
C VAL A 41 -32.29 -10.75 28.82
N GLU A 42 -32.54 -10.97 30.12
CA GLU A 42 -32.67 -9.88 31.09
C GLU A 42 -31.34 -9.13 31.24
N GLY A 43 -31.37 -7.80 31.11
CA GLY A 43 -30.21 -6.91 31.23
C GLY A 43 -29.72 -6.34 29.89
N THR A 44 -28.54 -5.69 29.91
CA THR A 44 -27.94 -5.09 28.71
C THR A 44 -27.22 -6.15 27.88
N VAL A 45 -27.63 -6.32 26.62
CA VAL A 45 -26.98 -7.23 25.67
C VAL A 45 -26.15 -6.43 24.66
N VAL A 46 -24.85 -6.73 24.57
CA VAL A 46 -23.96 -6.20 23.53
C VAL A 46 -23.84 -7.25 22.42
N MET A 47 -24.24 -6.89 21.20
CA MET A 47 -24.11 -7.75 20.03
C MET A 47 -22.99 -7.24 19.13
N ALA A 48 -21.97 -8.07 18.91
CA ALA A 48 -20.93 -7.82 17.92
C ALA A 48 -21.33 -8.45 16.58
N VAL A 49 -21.25 -7.69 15.50
CA VAL A 49 -21.42 -8.19 14.13
C VAL A 49 -20.08 -8.14 13.43
N GLU A 50 -19.55 -9.29 13.06
CA GLU A 50 -18.34 -9.38 12.26
C GLU A 50 -18.67 -9.18 10.78
N ARG A 51 -17.86 -8.36 10.11
CA ARG A 51 -17.92 -8.11 8.66
C ARG A 51 -16.54 -8.26 8.07
N PHE A 52 -16.38 -9.23 7.18
CA PHE A 52 -15.15 -9.50 6.45
C PHE A 52 -15.27 -8.90 5.04
N GLY A 53 -14.23 -8.19 4.60
CA GLY A 53 -14.14 -7.65 3.25
C GLY A 53 -13.07 -8.39 2.44
N VAL A 54 -13.48 -9.08 1.38
CA VAL A 54 -12.56 -9.74 0.43
C VAL A 54 -12.35 -8.83 -0.76
N LYS A 55 -11.14 -8.29 -0.91
CA LYS A 55 -10.76 -7.47 -2.06
C LYS A 55 -10.61 -8.35 -3.29
N VAL A 56 -11.22 -7.95 -4.40
CA VAL A 56 -11.12 -8.63 -5.69
C VAL A 56 -10.50 -7.66 -6.68
N TYR A 57 -9.41 -8.11 -7.32
CA TYR A 57 -8.73 -7.38 -8.39
C TYR A 57 -8.77 -8.24 -9.64
N ALA A 58 -9.17 -7.65 -10.77
CA ALA A 58 -9.23 -8.33 -12.05
C ALA A 58 -8.57 -7.48 -13.11
N THR A 59 -7.45 -7.96 -13.65
CA THR A 59 -6.72 -7.30 -14.72
C THR A 59 -7.08 -7.92 -16.05
N VAL A 60 -7.45 -7.08 -17.01
CA VAL A 60 -7.78 -7.51 -18.37
C VAL A 60 -6.48 -7.82 -19.11
N ALA A 61 -6.23 -9.10 -19.36
CA ALA A 61 -4.98 -9.59 -19.95
C ALA A 61 -4.65 -8.91 -21.29
N GLY A 62 -3.40 -8.51 -21.47
CA GLY A 62 -2.90 -7.87 -22.69
C GLY A 62 -3.23 -6.38 -22.83
N THR A 63 -3.80 -5.77 -21.80
CA THR A 63 -4.14 -4.34 -21.77
C THR A 63 -3.36 -3.55 -20.72
N GLU A 64 -2.42 -4.20 -20.05
CA GLU A 64 -1.61 -3.66 -18.97
C GLU A 64 -0.71 -2.53 -19.46
N ARG A 65 -0.71 -1.44 -18.70
CA ARG A 65 0.16 -0.28 -18.87
C ARG A 65 0.62 0.15 -17.48
N PRO A 66 1.55 -0.61 -16.86
CA PRO A 66 2.11 -0.22 -15.58
C PRO A 66 2.90 1.09 -15.76
N ALA A 67 2.63 2.06 -14.90
CA ALA A 67 3.38 3.31 -14.84
C ALA A 67 3.25 3.88 -13.42
N GLY A 68 4.34 4.42 -12.91
CA GLY A 68 4.41 4.93 -11.56
C GLY A 68 5.42 6.06 -11.48
N GLU A 69 5.27 6.91 -10.48
CA GLU A 69 6.26 7.94 -10.21
C GLU A 69 6.31 8.29 -8.72
N VAL A 70 7.50 8.67 -8.26
CA VAL A 70 7.69 9.34 -6.98
C VAL A 70 7.49 10.83 -7.21
N ARG A 71 6.39 11.38 -6.70
CA ARG A 71 6.06 12.80 -6.79
C ARG A 71 6.93 13.64 -5.88
N ARG A 72 7.21 13.12 -4.68
CA ARG A 72 7.91 13.85 -3.63
C ARG A 72 8.62 12.91 -2.68
N VAL A 73 9.77 13.36 -2.20
CA VAL A 73 10.45 12.79 -1.03
C VAL A 73 10.76 13.94 -0.09
N GLU A 74 10.39 13.77 1.17
CA GLU A 74 10.73 14.68 2.26
C GLU A 74 11.38 13.89 3.39
N ALA A 75 12.29 14.54 4.09
CA ALA A 75 12.96 13.96 5.23
C ALA A 75 13.11 14.99 6.34
N GLU A 76 12.72 14.60 7.54
CA GLU A 76 12.80 15.43 8.74
C GLU A 76 13.54 14.67 9.83
N ALA A 77 14.49 15.35 10.49
CA ALA A 77 15.21 14.80 11.62
C ALA A 77 14.70 15.39 12.93
N SER A 78 14.50 14.52 13.91
CA SER A 78 14.31 14.86 15.32
C SER A 78 15.46 14.26 16.15
N PRO A 79 15.57 14.60 17.45
CA PRO A 79 16.55 13.98 18.33
C PRO A 79 16.39 12.46 18.47
N GLU A 80 15.20 11.92 18.19
CA GLU A 80 14.89 10.50 18.40
C GLU A 80 14.95 9.68 17.11
N LYS A 81 14.62 10.29 15.96
CA LYS A 81 14.48 9.58 14.68
C LYS A 81 14.56 10.48 13.47
N VAL A 82 14.69 9.87 12.31
CA VAL A 82 14.46 10.51 11.01
C VAL A 82 13.17 9.96 10.44
N THR A 83 12.25 10.85 10.05
CA THR A 83 11.02 10.49 9.35
C THR A 83 11.20 10.81 7.88
N VAL A 84 10.98 9.83 7.01
CA VAL A 84 11.00 10.00 5.56
C VAL A 84 9.59 9.79 5.02
N THR A 85 9.09 10.78 4.27
CA THR A 85 7.78 10.77 3.64
C THR A 85 7.96 10.70 2.13
N ILE A 86 7.33 9.71 1.49
CA ILE A 86 7.42 9.47 0.05
C ILE A 86 6.02 9.51 -0.54
N GLU A 87 5.77 10.44 -1.44
CA GLU A 87 4.53 10.52 -2.20
C GLU A 87 4.72 9.77 -3.52
N TYR A 88 3.99 8.66 -3.68
CA TYR A 88 3.98 7.85 -4.88
C TYR A 88 2.62 7.95 -5.57
N GLN A 89 2.62 7.98 -6.91
CA GLN A 89 1.40 7.89 -7.70
C GLN A 89 1.46 6.73 -8.69
N ASN A 90 0.39 5.94 -8.72
CA ASN A 90 0.16 4.99 -9.81
C ASN A 90 -0.49 5.74 -10.98
N THR A 91 0.31 6.08 -11.99
CA THR A 91 -0.14 6.72 -13.23
C THR A 91 -0.54 5.73 -14.31
N GLY A 92 -0.38 4.43 -14.05
CA GLY A 92 -0.76 3.34 -14.92
C GLY A 92 -2.24 2.95 -14.80
N ASN A 93 -2.60 1.90 -15.53
CA ASN A 93 -3.97 1.36 -15.54
C ASN A 93 -4.12 0.03 -14.79
N VAL A 94 -3.08 -0.45 -14.09
CA VAL A 94 -3.11 -1.71 -13.34
C VAL A 94 -2.88 -1.49 -11.85
N ASN A 95 -3.44 -2.35 -11.00
CA ASN A 95 -3.09 -2.37 -9.58
C ASN A 95 -1.62 -2.75 -9.42
N GLN A 96 -0.88 -1.98 -8.63
CA GLN A 96 0.54 -2.18 -8.38
C GLN A 96 0.76 -2.62 -6.94
N TRP A 97 1.69 -3.54 -6.73
CA TRP A 97 2.23 -3.85 -5.41
C TRP A 97 3.57 -3.14 -5.30
N VAL A 98 3.55 -1.98 -4.65
CA VAL A 98 4.71 -1.10 -4.56
C VAL A 98 5.52 -1.50 -3.34
N GLU A 99 6.77 -1.86 -3.55
CA GLU A 99 7.77 -2.15 -2.52
C GLU A 99 9.02 -1.33 -2.77
N GLY A 100 9.99 -1.35 -1.86
CA GLY A 100 11.19 -0.57 -2.10
C GLY A 100 12.17 -0.47 -0.95
N THR A 101 13.03 0.53 -1.06
CA THR A 101 14.08 0.79 -0.08
C THR A 101 14.30 2.28 0.08
N VAL A 102 14.46 2.71 1.33
CA VAL A 102 14.97 4.03 1.68
C VAL A 102 16.40 3.89 2.18
N GLN A 103 17.29 4.73 1.67
CA GLN A 103 18.68 4.82 2.11
C GLN A 103 19.02 6.25 2.49
N VAL A 104 19.86 6.41 3.51
CA VAL A 104 20.45 7.68 3.87
C VAL A 104 21.95 7.60 3.61
N VAL A 105 22.43 8.52 2.80
CA VAL A 105 23.81 8.60 2.33
C VAL A 105 24.48 9.84 2.92
N ASP A 106 25.66 9.69 3.49
CA ASP A 106 26.43 10.82 4.02
C ASP A 106 27.19 11.58 2.91
N ARG A 107 27.97 12.60 3.28
CA ARG A 107 28.76 13.39 2.31
C ARG A 107 29.91 12.63 1.66
N LYS A 108 30.34 11.51 2.23
CA LYS A 108 31.40 10.64 1.67
C LYS A 108 30.83 9.65 0.67
N GLY A 109 29.50 9.51 0.60
CA GLY A 109 28.82 8.52 -0.22
C GLY A 109 28.52 7.23 0.52
N ASP A 110 28.76 7.18 1.84
CA ASP A 110 28.52 5.99 2.65
C ASP A 110 27.03 5.90 3.02
N ILE A 111 26.43 4.71 2.84
CA ILE A 111 25.06 4.44 3.29
C ILE A 111 25.11 4.24 4.81
N VAL A 112 24.57 5.21 5.55
CA VAL A 112 24.56 5.21 7.02
C VAL A 112 23.29 4.64 7.62
N LEU A 113 22.16 4.69 6.90
CA LEU A 113 20.89 4.07 7.29
C LEU A 113 20.19 3.47 6.07
N LYS A 114 19.42 2.40 6.30
CA LYS A 114 18.63 1.71 5.27
C LYS A 114 17.38 1.09 5.89
N ALA A 115 16.25 1.19 5.21
CA ALA A 115 15.03 0.47 5.54
C ALA A 115 14.32 -0.04 4.29
N ALA A 116 13.63 -1.17 4.40
CA ALA A 116 12.77 -1.71 3.36
C ALA A 116 11.34 -1.16 3.52
N LEU A 117 10.65 -0.99 2.39
CA LEU A 117 9.21 -0.75 2.37
C LEU A 117 8.51 -2.06 2.02
N GLU A 118 7.54 -2.46 2.84
CA GLU A 118 6.73 -3.64 2.57
C GLU A 118 5.81 -3.44 1.37
N PRO A 119 5.58 -4.50 0.56
CA PRO A 119 4.67 -4.45 -0.58
C PRO A 119 3.29 -3.93 -0.19
N THR A 120 2.90 -2.81 -0.80
CA THR A 120 1.63 -2.15 -0.53
C THR A 120 0.85 -1.93 -1.83
N PRO A 121 -0.46 -2.23 -1.87
CA PRO A 121 -1.24 -2.07 -3.08
C PRO A 121 -1.55 -0.58 -3.35
N VAL A 122 -1.35 -0.15 -4.60
CA VAL A 122 -1.72 1.18 -5.10
C VAL A 122 -2.58 1.01 -6.36
N LEU A 123 -3.83 1.43 -6.28
CA LEU A 123 -4.80 1.29 -7.37
C LEU A 123 -4.50 2.25 -8.53
N PRO A 124 -4.97 1.95 -9.76
CA PRO A 124 -4.86 2.86 -10.89
C PRO A 124 -5.35 4.28 -10.55
N GLY A 125 -4.51 5.29 -10.82
CA GLY A 125 -4.80 6.69 -10.56
C GLY A 125 -4.71 7.12 -9.09
N ALA A 126 -4.48 6.20 -8.16
CA ALA A 126 -4.37 6.51 -6.74
C ALA A 126 -2.98 7.02 -6.37
N GLU A 127 -2.94 7.82 -5.30
CA GLU A 127 -1.73 8.26 -4.63
C GLU A 127 -1.55 7.54 -3.30
N ARG A 128 -0.31 7.30 -2.92
CA ARG A 128 0.07 6.66 -1.67
C ARG A 128 1.21 7.43 -1.02
N VAL A 129 1.04 7.72 0.26
CA VAL A 129 2.11 8.26 1.10
C VAL A 129 2.71 7.11 1.90
N PHE A 130 4.01 6.88 1.72
CA PHE A 130 4.79 5.98 2.55
C PHE A 130 5.54 6.80 3.60
N GLN A 131 5.42 6.39 4.86
CA GLN A 131 6.18 6.97 5.95
C GLN A 131 7.12 5.91 6.52
N VAL A 132 8.42 6.23 6.53
CA VAL A 132 9.47 5.36 7.03
C VAL A 132 10.16 6.06 8.18
N GLU A 133 10.25 5.36 9.31
CA GLU A 133 11.00 5.84 10.48
C GLU A 133 12.35 5.14 10.52
N LEU A 134 13.40 5.95 10.66
CA LEU A 134 14.78 5.51 10.75
C LEU A 134 15.38 6.00 12.07
N PRO A 135 16.44 5.34 12.60
CA PRO A 135 17.17 5.82 13.76
C PRO A 135 17.64 7.28 13.64
N ALA A 136 17.82 7.96 14.77
CA ALA A 136 18.42 9.29 14.80
C ALA A 136 19.82 9.31 14.16
N LEU A 137 20.18 10.45 13.58
CA LEU A 137 21.49 10.69 12.97
C LEU A 137 22.29 11.70 13.78
N SER A 138 23.61 11.59 13.71
CA SER A 138 24.48 12.65 14.22
C SER A 138 24.35 13.93 13.38
N PRO A 139 24.64 15.12 13.95
CA PRO A 139 24.63 16.38 13.22
C PRO A 139 25.45 16.32 11.92
N GLY A 140 24.88 16.79 10.82
CA GLY A 140 25.46 16.59 9.49
C GLY A 140 24.54 16.98 8.34
N ILE A 141 25.01 16.74 7.10
CA ILE A 141 24.18 16.81 5.90
C ILE A 141 24.20 15.46 5.23
N TYR A 142 23.03 15.00 4.84
CA TYR A 142 22.78 13.69 4.25
C TYR A 142 21.89 13.84 3.01
N GLN A 143 21.89 12.80 2.19
CA GLN A 143 20.96 12.62 1.09
C GLN A 143 20.10 11.40 1.38
N VAL A 144 18.79 11.58 1.35
CA VAL A 144 17.82 10.48 1.44
C VAL A 144 17.42 10.07 0.04
N GLN A 145 17.51 8.78 -0.26
CA GLN A 145 17.15 8.18 -1.54
C GLN A 145 16.05 7.15 -1.30
N ALA A 146 14.89 7.35 -1.93
CA ALA A 146 13.81 6.38 -1.95
C ALA A 146 13.76 5.75 -3.34
N MET A 147 13.82 4.42 -3.41
CA MET A 147 13.70 3.64 -4.64
C MET A 147 12.51 2.70 -4.50
N LEU A 148 11.52 2.85 -5.38
CA LEU A 148 10.29 2.07 -5.35
C LEU A 148 10.17 1.24 -6.62
N ASP A 149 9.94 -0.06 -6.41
CA ASP A 149 9.58 -1.01 -7.45
C ASP A 149 8.05 -1.21 -7.41
N TYR A 150 7.41 -1.05 -8.55
CA TYR A 150 5.97 -1.23 -8.73
C TYR A 150 5.63 -2.39 -9.68
N GLY A 151 6.63 -3.19 -10.06
CA GLY A 151 6.51 -4.28 -11.02
C GLY A 151 6.50 -3.84 -12.49
N GLY A 152 6.98 -2.63 -12.78
CA GLY A 152 7.19 -2.14 -14.15
C GLY A 152 8.61 -2.42 -14.66
N ASP A 153 8.93 -1.92 -15.86
CA ASP A 153 10.25 -2.11 -16.47
C ASP A 153 11.37 -1.31 -15.79
N VAL A 154 11.01 -0.32 -14.98
CA VAL A 154 11.94 0.58 -14.30
C VAL A 154 11.56 0.78 -12.84
N VAL A 155 12.57 0.86 -11.98
CA VAL A 155 12.43 1.36 -10.61
C VAL A 155 12.34 2.88 -10.66
N VAL A 156 11.39 3.46 -9.93
CA VAL A 156 11.28 4.91 -9.78
C VAL A 156 11.98 5.36 -8.50
N ALA A 157 12.55 6.55 -8.51
CA ALA A 157 13.28 7.06 -7.37
C ALA A 157 12.98 8.53 -7.11
N GLY A 158 13.12 8.92 -5.84
CA GLY A 158 13.11 10.31 -5.41
C GLY A 158 14.22 10.56 -4.41
N VAL A 159 14.67 11.81 -4.34
CA VAL A 159 15.80 12.22 -3.51
C VAL A 159 15.44 13.47 -2.71
N ALA A 160 15.84 13.50 -1.45
CA ALA A 160 15.72 14.67 -0.58
C ALA A 160 17.04 14.97 0.13
N GLY A 161 17.35 16.25 0.32
CA GLY A 161 18.43 16.67 1.20
C GLY A 161 17.96 16.70 2.66
N LEU A 162 18.79 16.23 3.58
CA LEU A 162 18.51 16.26 5.02
C LEU A 162 19.65 16.95 5.75
N ARG A 163 19.33 17.94 6.58
CA ARG A 163 20.30 18.59 7.49
C ARG A 163 19.89 18.35 8.93
N VAL A 164 20.78 17.73 9.68
CA VAL A 164 20.65 17.49 11.13
C VAL A 164 21.49 18.53 11.86
N ARG A 165 20.90 19.17 12.88
CA ARG A 165 21.54 20.24 13.65
C ARG A 165 21.95 19.76 15.03
#